data_AF-A0A2M6WMD6-F1
#
_entry.id   AF-A0A2M6WMD6-F1
#
_cell.length_a   1.000
_cell.length_b   1.000
_cell.length_c   1.000
_cell.angle_alpha   90.00
_cell.angle_beta   90.00
_cell.angle_gamma   90.00
#
_symmetry.space_group_name_H-M   'P 1'
#
loop_
_entity.id
_entity.type
_entity.pdbx_description
1 polymer ?
#
loop_
_entity_poly.entity_id
_entity_poly.type
_entity_poly.pdbx_seq_one_letter_code
_entity_poly.pdbx_strand_id
1 'polypeptide(L)' 'MIKLAKKLGYAKYDFYGIDEKKWSGVTRFKRGFGGGEINYQGCYDIIFSKCWYKFYNLARRLRKLI' A
#
# COMPACT_ATOMS: atom_id res chain seq x y z
N MET A 1 20.45 -6.69 -4.67
CA MET A 1 19.90 -5.45 -5.24
C MET A 1 20.33 -4.20 -4.47
N ILE A 2 20.26 -4.15 -3.15
CA ILE A 2 20.75 -2.98 -2.36
C ILE A 2 22.21 -2.59 -2.69
N LYS A 3 23.12 -3.57 -2.75
CA LYS A 3 24.53 -3.34 -3.13
C LYS A 3 24.67 -2.80 -4.56
N LEU A 4 23.85 -3.28 -5.49
CA LEU A 4 23.82 -2.80 -6.87
C LEU A 4 23.30 -1.36 -6.93
N ALA A 5 22.22 -1.06 -6.20
CA ALA A 5 21.66 0.28 -6.13
C ALA A 5 22.68 1.29 -5.57
N LYS A 6 23.45 0.89 -4.55
CA LYS A 6 24.57 1.69 -4.03
C LYS A 6 25.67 1.88 -5.07
N LYS A 7 26.07 0.82 -5.80
CA LYS A 7 27.07 0.90 -6.88
C LYS A 7 26.65 1.85 -8.01
N LEU A 8 25.35 1.90 -8.31
CA LEU A 8 24.76 2.76 -9.34
C LEU A 8 24.46 4.19 -8.86
N GLY A 9 24.76 4.53 -7.59
CA GLY A 9 24.59 5.88 -7.07
C GLY A 9 23.15 6.26 -6.69
N TYR A 10 22.23 5.31 -6.52
CA TYR A 10 20.87 5.63 -6.07
C TYR A 10 20.85 6.06 -4.60
N ALA A 11 20.08 7.12 -4.30
CA ALA A 11 19.98 7.70 -2.96
C ALA A 11 19.09 6.90 -1.99
N LYS A 12 18.10 6.17 -2.51
CA LYS A 12 17.12 5.42 -1.71
C LYS A 12 16.88 4.05 -2.33
N TYR A 13 16.58 3.07 -1.48
CA TYR A 13 16.14 1.74 -1.88
C TYR A 13 14.77 1.46 -1.27
N ASP A 14 13.77 1.25 -2.12
CA ASP A 14 12.38 1.04 -1.69
C ASP A 14 12.09 -0.46 -1.48
N PHE A 15 11.58 -0.80 -0.30
CA PHE A 15 11.14 -2.14 0.04
C PHE A 15 9.64 -2.37 -0.22
N TYR A 16 8.92 -1.38 -0.74
CA TYR A 16 7.47 -1.36 -0.95
C TYR A 16 6.66 -1.48 0.35
N GLY A 17 5.34 -1.63 0.20
CA GLY A 17 4.39 -1.66 1.30
C GLY A 17 4.64 -2.75 2.34
N ILE A 18 4.19 -2.46 3.56
CA ILE A 18 4.15 -3.35 4.71
C ILE A 18 2.72 -3.45 5.22
N ASP A 19 2.41 -4.53 5.95
CA ASP A 19 1.15 -4.68 6.66
C ASP A 19 1.41 -5.58 7.87
N GLU A 20 1.32 -5.04 9.09
CA GLU A 20 1.63 -5.77 10.31
C GLU A 20 0.58 -6.83 10.64
N LYS A 21 -0.68 -6.59 10.27
CA LYS A 21 -1.78 -7.52 10.55
C LYS A 21 -1.84 -8.64 9.51
N LYS A 22 -1.62 -8.31 8.24
CA LYS A 22 -1.70 -9.26 7.13
C LYS A 22 -0.39 -10.00 6.90
N TRP A 23 0.76 -9.33 7.09
CA TRP A 23 2.09 -9.84 6.73
C TRP A 23 3.16 -9.51 7.79
N SER A 24 2.90 -9.88 9.06
CA SER A 24 3.78 -9.58 10.20
C SER A 24 5.26 -9.97 9.97
N GLY A 25 5.52 -11.15 9.40
CA GLY A 25 6.89 -11.62 9.11
C GLY A 25 7.61 -10.79 8.05
N VAL A 26 6.92 -10.44 6.95
CA VAL A 26 7.49 -9.59 5.88
C VAL A 26 7.73 -8.18 6.39
N THR A 27 6.81 -7.66 7.19
CA THR A 27 6.93 -6.35 7.84
C THR A 27 8.13 -6.31 8.78
N ARG A 28 8.28 -7.33 9.65
CA ARG A 28 9.46 -7.46 10.54
C ARG A 28 10.76 -7.56 9.75
N PHE A 29 10.80 -8.35 8.68
CA PHE A 29 11.98 -8.48 7.82
C PHE A 29 12.38 -7.14 7.21
N LYS A 30 11.44 -6.38 6.63
CA LYS A 30 11.71 -5.06 6.03
C LYS A 30 12.15 -4.02 7.05
N ARG A 31 11.52 -3.98 8.23
CA ARG A 31 11.93 -3.12 9.36
C ARG A 31 13.35 -3.41 9.85
N GLY A 32 13.80 -4.67 9.76
CA GLY A 32 15.15 -5.08 10.14
C GLY A 32 16.29 -4.40 9.36
N PHE A 33 16.01 -3.79 8.21
CA PHE A 33 16.99 -3.01 7.44
C PHE A 33 17.22 -1.58 7.99
N GLY A 34 16.48 -1.16 9.02
CA GLY A 34 16.68 0.13 9.68
C GLY A 34 16.26 1.35 8.84
N GLY A 35 15.44 1.15 7.80
CA GLY A 35 14.87 2.23 6.99
C GLY A 35 13.66 2.90 7.64
N GLY A 36 13.13 3.95 6.99
CA GLY A 36 11.91 4.64 7.40
C GLY A 36 10.66 4.14 6.66
N GLU A 37 9.50 4.29 7.29
CA GLU A 37 8.19 4.03 6.69
C GLU A 37 7.59 5.33 6.16
N ILE A 38 7.09 5.33 4.92
CA ILE A 38 6.41 6.47 4.31
C ILE A 38 4.93 6.12 4.18
N ASN A 39 4.08 6.87 4.89
CA ASN A 39 2.64 6.75 4.75
C ASN A 39 2.14 7.72 3.68
N TYR A 40 1.96 7.19 2.47
CA TYR A 40 1.40 7.97 1.37
C TYR A 40 -0.10 8.20 1.60
N GLN A 41 -0.63 9.25 0.96
CA GLN A 41 -2.07 9.40 0.89
C GLN A 41 -2.67 8.17 0.20
N GLY A 42 -3.78 7.67 0.74
CA GLY A 42 -4.51 6.57 0.14
C GLY A 42 -5.11 6.96 -1.23
N CYS A 43 -5.88 6.05 -1.79
CA CYS A 43 -6.61 6.33 -3.02
C CYS A 43 -7.82 7.22 -2.75
N TYR A 44 -8.07 8.17 -3.65
CA TYR A 44 -9.26 9.02 -3.64
C TYR A 44 -10.12 8.71 -4.85
N ASP A 45 -11.43 8.57 -4.64
CA ASP A 45 -12.40 8.41 -5.72
C ASP A 45 -12.93 9.78 -6.15
N ILE A 46 -12.78 10.11 -7.44
CA ILE A 46 -13.42 11.28 -8.05
C ILE A 46 -14.80 10.87 -8.55
N ILE A 47 -15.85 11.36 -7.90
CA ILE A 47 -17.22 10.91 -8.15
C ILE A 47 -17.92 11.80 -9.18
N PHE A 48 -18.06 11.29 -10.41
CA PHE A 48 -18.77 11.98 -11.50
C PHE A 48 -20.31 11.90 -11.36
N SER A 49 -20.85 10.78 -10.89
CA SER A 49 -22.27 10.61 -10.64
C SER A 49 -22.54 10.03 -9.26
N LYS A 50 -23.14 10.85 -8.39
CA LYS A 50 -23.42 10.48 -7.00
C LYS A 50 -24.38 9.30 -6.89
N CYS A 51 -25.38 9.21 -7.77
CA CYS A 51 -26.39 8.15 -7.73
C CYS A 51 -25.78 6.78 -8.06
N TRP A 52 -25.05 6.69 -9.17
CA TRP A 52 -24.37 5.45 -9.56
C TRP A 52 -23.30 5.02 -8.57
N TYR A 53 -22.54 5.97 -8.03
CA TYR A 53 -21.53 5.66 -7.01
C TYR A 53 -22.15 5.12 -5.71
N LYS A 54 -23.32 5.63 -5.31
CA LYS A 54 -24.08 5.07 -4.18
C LYS A 54 -24.54 3.64 -4.45
N PHE A 55 -25.13 3.38 -5.63
CA PHE A 55 -25.58 2.05 -6.01
C PHE A 55 -24.42 1.05 -6.07
N TYR A 56 -23.32 1.43 -6.70
CA TYR A 56 -22.09 0.65 -6.75
C TYR A 56 -21.57 0.31 -5.36
N ASN A 57 -21.50 1.28 -4.46
CA ASN A 57 -21.04 1.03 -3.09
C ASN A 57 -22.00 0.14 -2.29
N LEU A 58 -23.31 0.24 -2.51
CA LEU A 58 -24.29 -0.67 -1.91
C LEU A 58 -24.05 -2.11 -2.40
N ALA A 59 -23.99 -2.31 -3.72
CA ALA A 59 -23.72 -3.61 -4.32
C ALA A 59 -22.39 -4.21 -3.84
N ARG A 60 -21.33 -3.38 -3.76
CA ARG A 60 -20.00 -3.78 -3.26
C ARG A 60 -20.05 -4.21 -1.79
N ARG A 61 -20.86 -3.55 -0.94
CA ARG A 61 -21.04 -3.93 0.47
C ARG A 61 -21.80 -5.25 0.60
N LEU A 62 -22.90 -5.42 -0.15
CA LEU A 62 -23.67 -6.68 -0.17
C LEU A 62 -22.79 -7.86 -0.58
N ARG A 63 -21.94 -7.69 -1.61
CA ARG A 63 -20.97 -8.72 -2.04
C ARG A 63 -19.92 -9.09 -0.99
N LYS A 64 -19.64 -8.22 -0.02
CA LYS A 64 -18.69 -8.55 1.07
C LYS A 64 -19.36 -9.28 2.23
N LEU A 65 -20.69 -9.26 2.31
CA LEU A 65 -21.49 -9.91 3.36
C LEU A 65 -21.89 -11.34 2.97
N ILE A 66 -22.03 -11.59 1.67
CA ILE A 66 -22.17 -12.94 1.09
C ILE A 66 -20.78 -13.51 0.86
#